data_AF-A0ABD5US52-F1
#
_entry.id   AF-A0ABD5US52-F1
#
_cell.length_a   1.000
_cell.length_b   1.000
_cell.length_c   1.000
_cell.angle_alpha   90.00
_cell.angle_beta   90.00
_cell.angle_gamma   90.00
#
_symmetry.space_group_name_H-M   'P 1'
#
loop_
_entity.id
_entity.type
_entity.pdbx_description
1 polymer ?
#
loop_
_entity_poly.entity_id
_entity_poly.type
_entity_poly.pdbx_seq_one_letter_code
_entity_poly.pdbx_strand_id
1 'polypeptide(L)' 'MTRGDRGRGHARADEEDDADEGSEWRFSIEEVGPDGIVEETSPGPGPIEPESIDPVHATFVALGVVLAVAVVVTAF' A
#
# COMPACT_ATOMS: atom_id res chain seq x y z
N MET A 1 -53.40 -9.06 1.12
CA MET A 1 -52.12 -9.78 1.14
C MET A 1 -51.90 -10.45 -0.22
N THR A 2 -51.08 -9.89 -1.11
CA THR A 2 -50.43 -10.62 -2.20
C THR A 2 -49.14 -9.89 -2.56
N ARG A 3 -48.01 -10.60 -2.41
CA ARG A 3 -46.64 -10.14 -2.55
C ARG A 3 -46.26 -10.22 -4.02
N GLY A 4 -46.11 -9.08 -4.69
CA GLY A 4 -45.62 -8.99 -6.06
C GLY A 4 -44.10 -9.16 -6.09
N ASP A 5 -43.68 -10.32 -6.58
CA ASP A 5 -42.56 -10.55 -7.49
C ASP A 5 -41.20 -9.89 -7.16
N ARG A 6 -40.32 -10.67 -6.51
CA ARG A 6 -38.87 -10.58 -6.72
C ARG A 6 -38.49 -11.74 -7.60
N GLY A 7 -38.00 -11.46 -8.81
CA GLY A 7 -37.65 -12.56 -9.70
C GLY A 7 -37.01 -12.14 -11.01
N ARG A 8 -35.71 -11.82 -10.95
CA ARG A 8 -34.69 -12.28 -11.90
C ARG A 8 -34.73 -11.72 -13.34
N GLY A 9 -33.64 -11.07 -13.73
CA GLY A 9 -33.13 -11.19 -15.09
C GLY A 9 -32.62 -9.90 -15.74
N HIS A 10 -31.39 -9.50 -15.41
CA HIS A 10 -30.43 -9.29 -16.50
C HIS A 10 -28.99 -9.45 -16.00
N ALA A 11 -28.50 -10.69 -16.10
CA ALA A 11 -27.10 -10.93 -16.38
C ALA A 11 -26.80 -10.38 -17.78
N ARG A 12 -25.84 -9.47 -17.87
CA ARG A 12 -25.10 -8.99 -19.04
C ARG A 12 -23.95 -8.18 -18.42
N ALA A 13 -22.68 -8.42 -18.64
CA ALA A 13 -21.88 -9.44 -19.30
C ALA A 13 -20.56 -9.40 -18.46
N ASP A 14 -19.96 -10.52 -18.11
CA ASP A 14 -18.70 -10.95 -18.73
C ASP A 14 -18.08 -9.87 -19.65
N GLU A 15 -17.52 -8.84 -19.05
CA GLU A 15 -16.28 -8.26 -19.56
C GLU A 15 -15.16 -9.05 -18.90
N GLU A 16 -14.78 -10.10 -19.61
CA GLU A 16 -13.45 -10.70 -19.53
C GLU A 16 -12.44 -9.57 -19.76
N ASP A 17 -11.87 -9.04 -18.69
CA ASP A 17 -10.57 -8.39 -18.75
C ASP A 17 -9.63 -9.26 -17.92
N ASP A 18 -8.60 -9.76 -18.59
CA ASP A 18 -7.64 -10.75 -18.14
C ASP A 18 -7.01 -10.37 -16.79
N ALA A 19 -7.66 -10.74 -15.68
CA ALA A 19 -7.09 -10.63 -14.34
C ALA A 19 -6.07 -11.76 -14.14
N ASP A 20 -4.89 -11.52 -14.71
CA ASP A 20 -3.59 -12.14 -14.50
C ASP A 20 -3.60 -13.17 -13.36
N GLU A 21 -3.59 -14.45 -13.74
CA GLU A 21 -3.45 -15.61 -12.86
C GLU A 21 -2.05 -15.60 -12.20
N GLY A 22 -1.83 -14.67 -11.27
CA GLY A 22 -0.52 -14.48 -10.65
C GLY A 22 -0.40 -13.31 -9.69
N SER A 23 -1.35 -12.39 -9.63
CA SER A 23 -1.17 -11.21 -8.77
C SER A 23 -1.60 -11.49 -7.33
N GLU A 24 -0.60 -11.64 -6.45
CA GLU A 24 -0.71 -11.54 -4.98
C GLU A 24 -1.50 -10.29 -4.52
N TRP A 25 -1.56 -9.30 -5.38
CA TRP A 25 -2.10 -7.99 -5.10
C TRP A 25 -3.55 -7.92 -5.54
N ARG A 26 -4.40 -7.43 -4.63
CA ARG A 26 -5.85 -7.30 -4.86
C ARG A 26 -6.23 -6.35 -6.00
N PHE A 27 -5.30 -5.59 -6.55
CA PHE A 27 -5.53 -4.59 -7.59
C PHE A 27 -4.40 -4.66 -8.63
N SER A 28 -4.75 -4.52 -9.91
CA SER A 28 -3.78 -4.43 -11.00
C SER A 28 -3.10 -3.06 -11.04
N ILE A 29 -1.89 -2.95 -11.62
CA ILE A 29 -1.14 -1.68 -11.67
C ILE A 29 -1.90 -0.63 -12.51
N GLU A 30 -2.67 -1.07 -13.50
CA GLU A 30 -3.55 -0.28 -14.35
C GLU A 30 -4.79 0.23 -13.61
N GLU A 31 -5.25 -0.51 -12.59
CA GLU A 31 -6.43 -0.18 -11.80
C GLU A 31 -6.14 0.92 -10.77
N VAL A 32 -4.90 0.99 -10.27
CA VAL A 32 -4.48 2.01 -9.31
C VAL A 32 -3.95 3.29 -9.95
N GLY A 33 -3.72 3.36 -11.28
CA GLY A 33 -3.31 4.59 -11.99
C GLY A 33 -2.23 5.45 -11.31
N PRO A 34 -1.90 6.63 -11.84
CA PRO A 34 -1.17 7.64 -11.06
C PRO A 34 -2.05 8.31 -9.99
N ASP A 35 -3.38 8.21 -10.13
CA ASP A 35 -4.40 8.89 -9.31
C ASP A 35 -5.34 7.90 -8.60
N GLY A 36 -4.84 6.73 -8.15
CA GLY A 36 -5.60 5.56 -7.71
C GLY A 36 -6.79 5.74 -6.78
N ILE A 37 -7.55 4.65 -6.59
CA ILE A 37 -8.82 4.62 -5.83
C ILE A 37 -8.69 5.34 -4.48
N VAL A 38 -9.09 6.62 -4.44
CA VAL A 38 -9.09 7.50 -3.26
C VAL A 38 -10.45 7.46 -2.57
N GLU A 39 -10.97 6.28 -2.27
CA GLU A 39 -12.14 6.17 -1.39
C GLU A 39 -11.72 6.50 0.05
N GLU A 40 -12.06 7.72 0.48
CA GLU A 40 -12.20 8.21 1.86
C GLU A 40 -11.11 7.82 2.88
N THR A 41 -9.87 7.63 2.43
CA THR A 41 -8.65 7.67 3.27
C THR A 41 -7.63 8.66 2.72
N SER A 42 -8.08 9.53 1.80
CA SER A 42 -7.26 10.59 1.20
C SER A 42 -6.42 11.24 2.30
N PRO A 43 -5.08 11.08 2.26
CA PRO A 43 -4.20 11.78 3.18
C PRO A 43 -4.58 13.25 3.09
N GLY A 44 -4.64 13.94 4.23
CA GLY A 44 -5.02 15.35 4.26
C GLY A 44 -4.24 16.18 3.23
N PRO A 45 -4.70 17.39 2.89
CA PRO A 45 -4.27 18.15 1.70
C PRO A 45 -2.80 18.63 1.66
N GLY A 46 -1.90 18.07 2.46
CA GLY A 46 -0.47 18.38 2.47
C GLY A 46 0.40 17.12 2.26
N PRO A 47 1.64 17.31 1.80
CA PRO A 47 2.65 16.26 1.89
C PRO A 47 2.72 15.70 3.31
N ILE A 48 2.90 14.39 3.44
CA ILE A 48 3.10 13.75 4.74
C ILE A 48 4.40 14.30 5.32
N GLU A 49 4.31 15.10 6.39
CA GLU A 49 5.50 15.52 7.11
C GLU A 49 6.14 14.31 7.77
N PRO A 50 7.46 14.10 7.63
CA PRO A 50 8.12 13.03 8.35
C PRO A 50 7.96 13.26 9.85
N GLU A 51 7.74 12.18 10.59
CA GLU A 51 7.73 12.26 12.04
C GLU A 51 9.09 12.76 12.56
N SER A 52 9.06 13.42 13.72
CA SER A 52 10.29 13.78 14.40
C SER A 52 11.05 12.53 14.81
N ILE A 53 12.38 12.54 14.64
CA ILE A 53 13.20 11.39 15.00
C ILE A 53 13.14 11.15 16.51
N ASP A 54 12.78 9.93 16.90
CA ASP A 54 12.84 9.53 18.30
C ASP A 54 14.30 9.40 18.76
N PRO A 55 14.69 9.92 19.94
CA PRO A 55 16.05 9.83 20.46
C PRO A 55 16.57 8.38 20.60
N VAL A 56 15.71 7.43 20.90
CA VAL A 56 16.05 6.00 21.02
C VAL A 56 16.43 5.44 19.64
N HIS A 57 15.63 5.71 18.62
CA HIS A 57 15.94 5.30 17.24
C HIS A 57 17.25 5.92 16.75
N ALA A 58 17.44 7.22 16.96
CA ALA A 58 18.68 7.91 16.60
C ALA A 58 19.91 7.29 17.27
N THR A 59 19.79 6.90 18.54
CA THR A 59 20.87 6.25 19.29
C THR A 59 21.23 4.89 18.71
N PHE A 60 20.25 4.08 18.33
CA PHE A 60 20.49 2.77 17.70
C PHE A 60 21.21 2.90 16.36
N VAL A 61 20.80 3.86 15.53
CA VAL A 61 21.47 4.14 14.26
C VAL A 61 22.92 4.58 14.50
N ALA A 62 23.13 5.53 15.42
CA ALA A 62 24.48 6.00 15.76
C ALA A 62 25.38 4.85 16.26
N LEU A 63 24.85 3.97 17.11
CA LEU A 63 25.58 2.81 17.62
C LEU A 63 25.95 1.83 16.50
N GLY A 64 25.04 1.57 15.56
CA GLY A 64 25.31 0.75 14.38
C GLY A 64 26.43 1.33 13.50
N VAL A 65 26.40 2.64 13.26
CA VAL A 65 27.45 3.34 12.49
C VAL A 65 28.80 3.25 13.20
N VAL A 66 28.84 3.51 14.51
CA VAL A 66 30.08 3.42 15.30
C VAL A 66 30.67 2.01 15.26
N LEU A 67 29.84 0.97 15.41
CA LEU A 67 30.28 -0.41 15.32
C LEU A 67 30.80 -0.75 13.92
N ALA A 68 30.10 -0.35 12.86
CA ALA A 68 30.54 -0.59 11.49
C ALA A 68 31.90 0.06 11.20
N VAL A 69 32.08 1.31 11.62
CA VAL A 69 33.37 2.02 11.49
C VAL A 69 34.45 1.31 12.30
N ALA A 70 34.17 0.89 13.54
CA ALA A 70 35.13 0.17 14.37
C ALA A 70 35.58 -1.15 13.73
N VAL A 71 34.66 -1.91 13.14
CA VAL A 71 34.98 -3.13 12.40
C VAL A 71 35.88 -2.82 11.21
N VAL A 72 35.54 -1.81 10.40
CA VAL A 72 36.36 -1.39 9.25
C VAL A 72 37.77 -1.01 9.70
N VAL A 73 37.91 -0.17 10.73
CA VAL A 73 39.22 0.31 11.21
C VAL A 73 40.07 -0.82 11.78
N THR A 74 39.47 -1.80 12.46
CA THR A 74 40.22 -2.89 13.11
C THR A 74 40.50 -4.09 12.21
N ALA A 75 39.82 -4.19 11.06
CA ALA A 75 39.99 -5.29 10.11
C ALA A 75 41.12 -5.06 9.08
N PHE A 76 41.71 -3.87 9.03
CA PHE A 76 42.88 -3.52 8.21
C PHE A 76 44.13 -3.34 9.07
#